data_AF-A0A528TP47-F1
#
_entry.id   AF-A0A528TP47-F1
#
_cell.length_a   1.000
_cell.length_b   1.000
_cell.length_c   1.000
_cell.angle_alpha   90.00
_cell.angle_beta   90.00
_cell.angle_gamma   90.00
#
_symmetry.space_group_name_H-M   'P 1'
#
loop_
_entity.id
_entity.type
_entity.pdbx_description
1 polymer ?
#
loop_
_entity_poly.entity_id
_entity_poly.type
_entity_poly.pdbx_seq_one_letter_code
_entity_poly.pdbx_strand_id
1 'polypeptide(L)' 'MTLLDTIKNTFVPIHREGYPFIAAFGAATLFLGYFSSILFWLGLILTGWCIYFYRDPERVTPVDDRLVVSPADGVVSA' A
#
# COMPACT_ATOMS: atom_id res chain seq x y z
N MET A 1 -20.77 -14.75 -7.42
CA MET A 1 -19.48 -14.38 -6.79
C MET A 1 -18.72 -15.66 -6.53
N THR A 2 -17.53 -15.81 -7.08
CA THR A 2 -16.66 -16.96 -6.79
C THR A 2 -15.78 -16.66 -5.58
N LEU A 3 -15.22 -17.69 -4.93
CA LEU A 3 -14.29 -17.49 -3.80
C LEU A 3 -13.08 -16.63 -4.19
N LEU A 4 -12.64 -16.70 -5.45
CA LEU A 4 -11.54 -15.90 -5.98
C LEU A 4 -11.89 -14.41 -6.06
N ASP A 5 -13.14 -14.08 -6.37
CA ASP A 5 -13.60 -12.69 -6.44
C ASP A 5 -13.64 -12.07 -5.03
N THR A 6 -14.11 -12.82 -4.03
CA THR A 6 -14.14 -12.37 -2.63
C THR A 6 -12.74 -12.09 -2.09
N ILE A 7 -11.79 -12.99 -2.35
CA ILE A 7 -10.40 -12.80 -1.92
C ILE A 7 -9.80 -11.56 -2.59
N LYS A 8 -9.98 -11.39 -3.90
CA LYS A 8 -9.49 -10.21 -4.63
C LYS A 8 -10.10 -8.91 -4.09
N ASN A 9 -11.41 -8.88 -3.82
CA ASN A 9 -12.08 -7.69 -3.30
C ASN A 9 -11.70 -7.34 -1.85
N THR A 10 -11.07 -8.27 -1.12
CA THR A 10 -10.60 -8.02 0.25
C THR A 10 -9.26 -7.29 0.25
N PHE A 11 -8.44 -7.45 -0.80
CA PHE A 11 -7.14 -6.80 -0.90
C PHE A 11 -7.23 -5.46 -1.61
N VAL A 12 -6.70 -4.43 -0.95
CA VAL A 12 -6.55 -3.09 -1.53
C VAL A 12 -5.53 -3.17 -2.68
N PRO A 13 -5.84 -2.62 -3.87
CA PRO A 13 -4.89 -2.63 -4.98
C PRO A 13 -3.65 -1.80 -4.65
N ILE A 14 -2.54 -2.10 -5.34
CA ILE A 14 -1.27 -1.42 -5.16
C ILE A 14 -1.09 -0.39 -6.28
N HIS A 15 -0.62 0.80 -5.92
CA HIS A 15 -0.28 1.84 -6.86
C HIS A 15 0.82 1.39 -7.81
N ARG A 16 0.69 1.68 -9.11
CA ARG A 16 1.60 1.16 -10.15
C ARG A 16 3.06 1.55 -9.92
N GLU A 17 3.30 2.74 -9.41
CA GLU A 17 4.65 3.24 -9.11
C GLU A 17 5.27 2.56 -7.88
N GLY A 18 4.48 1.84 -7.08
CA GLY A 18 4.97 1.09 -5.93
C GLY A 18 5.71 -0.20 -6.29
N TYR A 19 5.40 -0.82 -7.43
CA TYR A 19 5.97 -2.12 -7.80
C TYR A 19 7.51 -2.12 -7.91
N PRO A 20 8.17 -1.13 -8.53
CA PRO A 20 9.63 -1.06 -8.55
C PRO A 20 10.25 -1.02 -7.16
N PHE A 21 9.66 -0.26 -6.22
CA PHE A 21 10.16 -0.17 -4.84
C PHE A 21 9.94 -1.47 -4.08
N ILE A 22 8.75 -2.06 -4.19
CA ILE A 22 8.44 -3.35 -3.55
C ILE A 22 9.40 -4.42 -4.07
N ALA A 23 9.68 -4.45 -5.38
CA ALA A 23 10.63 -5.38 -5.98
C ALA A 23 12.06 -5.15 -5.47
N ALA A 24 12.50 -3.88 -5.35
CA ALA A 24 13.81 -3.54 -4.79
C ALA A 24 13.94 -3.98 -3.33
N PHE A 25 12.94 -3.70 -2.50
CA PHE A 25 12.89 -4.16 -1.10
C PHE A 25 12.88 -5.68 -1.02
N GLY A 26 12.09 -6.37 -1.86
CA GLY A 26 12.06 -7.83 -1.92
C GLY A 26 13.41 -8.43 -2.30
N ALA A 27 14.07 -7.88 -3.32
CA ALA A 27 15.41 -8.31 -3.73
C ALA A 27 16.44 -8.09 -2.62
N ALA A 28 16.41 -6.93 -1.96
CA ALA A 28 17.28 -6.63 -0.81
C ALA A 28 17.04 -7.59 0.36
N THR A 29 15.78 -7.90 0.67
CA THR A 29 15.40 -8.86 1.71
C THR A 29 15.98 -10.25 1.45
N LEU A 30 15.87 -10.74 0.20
CA LEU A 30 16.44 -12.04 -0.18
C LEU A 30 17.97 -12.02 -0.12
N PHE A 31 18.60 -10.96 -0.64
CA PHE A 31 20.05 -10.79 -0.61
C PHE A 31 20.60 -10.76 0.82
N LEU A 32 20.02 -9.94 1.70
CA LEU A 32 20.44 -9.84 3.10
C LEU A 32 20.12 -11.13 3.87
N GLY A 33 19.00 -11.77 3.54
CA GLY A 33 18.58 -13.02 4.15
C GLY A 33 19.52 -14.20 3.87
N TYR A 34 20.28 -14.15 2.76
CA TYR A 34 21.33 -15.12 2.48
C TYR A 34 22.44 -15.10 3.56
N PHE A 35 22.72 -13.94 4.16
CA PHE A 35 23.78 -13.79 5.16
C PHE A 35 23.28 -13.97 6.60
N SER A 36 22.01 -13.65 6.89
CA SER A 36 21.47 -13.74 8.24
C SER A 36 19.95 -13.82 8.27
N SER A 37 19.43 -14.76 9.07
CA SER A 37 18.00 -14.92 9.31
C SER A 37 17.37 -13.70 10.00
N ILE A 38 18.11 -13.00 10.85
CA ILE A 38 17.59 -11.78 11.52
C ILE A 38 17.36 -10.68 10.47
N LEU A 39 18.31 -10.49 9.56
CA LEU A 39 18.20 -9.50 8.49
C LEU A 39 17.10 -9.85 7.51
N PHE A 40 16.88 -11.15 7.22
CA PHE A 40 15.74 -11.60 6.44
C PHE A 40 14.41 -11.13 7.04
N TRP A 41 14.19 -11.38 8.34
CA TRP A 41 12.94 -11.01 9.00
C TRP A 41 12.73 -9.49 9.05
N LEU A 42 13.78 -8.71 9.32
CA LEU A 42 13.71 -7.26 9.25
C LEU A 42 13.39 -6.77 7.84
N GLY A 43 14.06 -7.32 6.82
CA GLY A 43 13.78 -7.04 5.42
C GLY A 43 12.34 -7.37 5.05
N LEU A 44 11.82 -8.52 5.50
CA LEU A 44 10.47 -8.97 5.20
C LEU A 44 9.41 -8.03 5.80
N ILE A 45 9.63 -7.55 7.04
CA ILE A 45 8.77 -6.54 7.66
C ILE A 45 8.79 -5.24 6.84
N LEU A 46 9.98 -4.80 6.40
CA LEU A 46 10.13 -3.60 5.59
C LEU A 46 9.50 -3.74 4.19
N THR A 47 9.61 -4.91 3.56
CA THR A 47 8.91 -5.22 2.30
C THR A 47 7.40 -5.16 2.52
N GLY A 48 6.89 -5.73 3.61
CA GLY A 48 5.47 -5.65 3.98
C GLY A 48 4.99 -4.22 4.21
N TRP A 49 5.78 -3.40 4.92
CA TRP A 49 5.53 -1.97 5.09
C TRP A 49 5.52 -1.22 3.75
N CYS A 50 6.46 -1.51 2.85
CA CYS A 50 6.53 -0.93 1.52
C CYS A 50 5.26 -1.26 0.70
N ILE A 51 4.80 -2.52 0.73
CA ILE A 51 3.54 -2.93 0.09
C ILE A 51 2.36 -2.13 0.65
N TYR A 52 2.29 -2.00 1.98
CA TYR A 52 1.21 -1.26 2.64
C TYR A 52 1.25 0.24 2.35
N PHE A 53 2.44 0.84 2.23
CA PHE A 53 2.62 2.26 1.90
C PHE A 53 2.04 2.61 0.53
N TYR A 54 2.25 1.75 -0.47
CA TYR A 54 1.76 1.95 -1.84
C TYR A 54 0.34 1.44 -2.09
N ARG A 55 -0.42 1.11 -1.05
CA ARG A 55 -1.84 0.73 -1.22
C ARG A 55 -2.64 1.93 -1.75
N ASP A 56 -3.53 1.67 -2.69
CA ASP A 56 -4.33 2.69 -3.36
C ASP A 56 -5.83 2.34 -3.29
N PRO A 57 -6.47 2.49 -2.11
CA PRO A 57 -7.88 2.18 -1.95
C PRO A 57 -8.75 3.17 -2.73
N GLU A 58 -9.89 2.70 -3.20
CA GLU A 58 -10.89 3.55 -3.83
C GLU A 58 -11.36 4.63 -2.85
N ARG A 59 -11.31 5.90 -3.27
CA ARG A 59 -11.74 7.05 -2.47
C ARG A 59 -13.17 7.40 -2.85
N VAL A 60 -14.08 7.41 -1.89
CA VAL A 60 -15.49 7.77 -2.09
C VAL A 60 -15.77 9.10 -1.42
N THR A 61 -16.21 10.09 -2.20
CA THR A 61 -16.63 11.40 -1.67
C THR A 61 -18.11 11.38 -1.29
N PRO A 62 -18.50 11.88 -0.10
CA PRO A 62 -19.91 12.00 0.27
C PRO A 62 -20.62 13.03 -0.63
N VAL A 63 -21.90 12.80 -0.92
CA VAL A 63 -22.75 13.68 -1.74
C VAL A 63 -23.97 14.11 -0.93
N ASP A 64 -24.13 15.42 -0.73
CA ASP A 64 -25.26 16.03 -0.03
C ASP A 64 -25.33 17.53 -0.39
N ASP A 65 -26.53 18.08 -0.53
CA ASP A 65 -26.77 19.48 -0.94
C ASP A 65 -26.23 20.52 0.06
N ARG A 66 -25.89 20.09 1.28
CA ARG A 66 -25.40 20.95 2.37
C ARG A 66 -23.89 20.84 2.58
N LEU A 67 -23.19 20.05 1.77
CA LEU A 67 -21.74 19.83 1.91
C LEU A 67 -20.95 20.68 0.90
N VAL A 68 -19.86 21.28 1.38
CA VAL A 68 -18.76 21.77 0.56
C VAL A 68 -17.54 20.93 0.90
N VAL A 69 -17.07 20.14 -0.05
CA VAL A 69 -15.97 19.17 0.14
C VAL A 69 -14.66 19.77 -0.37
N SER A 70 -13.57 19.59 0.38
CA SER A 70 -12.24 20.03 -0.05
C SER A 70 -11.80 19.27 -1.31
N PRO A 71 -11.21 19.93 -2.33
CA PRO A 71 -10.73 19.24 -3.53
C PRO A 71 -9.45 18.42 -3.27
N ALA A 72 -8.74 18.66 -2.17
CA ALA A 72 -7.50 17.99 -1.81
C ALA A 72 -7.29 17.94 -0.30
N ASP A 73 -6.43 17.02 0.15
CA ASP A 73 -5.90 17.01 1.52
C ASP A 73 -4.91 18.17 1.71
N GLY A 74 -4.91 18.79 2.88
CA GLY A 74 -4.03 19.92 3.18
C GLY A 74 -4.31 20.58 4.52
N VAL A 75 -3.71 21.74 4.75
CA VAL A 75 -3.88 22.53 5.97
C VAL A 75 -4.75 23.74 5.65
N VAL A 76 -5.80 23.96 6.45
CA VAL A 76 -6.60 25.20 6.39
C VAL A 76 -5.83 26.31 7.09
N SER A 77 -5.55 27.40 6.36
CA SER A 77 -4.87 28.59 6.89
C SER A 77 -5.76 29.81 6.73
N ALA A 78 -5.68 30.73 7.70
CA ALA A 78 -6.33 32.05 7.66
C ALA A 78 -5.45 33.09 6.96
#